data_AF-A0A8S9BY30-F1
#
_entry.id   AF-A0A8S9BY30-F1
#
_cell.length_a   1.000
_cell.length_b   1.000
_cell.length_c   1.000
_cell.angle_alpha   90.00
_cell.angle_beta   90.00
_cell.angle_gamma   90.00
#
_symmetry.space_group_name_H-M   'P 1'
#
loop_
_entity.id
_entity.type
_entity.pdbx_description
1 polymer ?
#
loop_
_entity_poly.entity_id
_entity_poly.type
_entity_poly.pdbx_seq_one_letter_code
_entity_poly.pdbx_strand_id
1 'polypeptide(L)'
;MAVSSKSTSQQEVLGNKVRQTIAQEMVVQSEKNIDLLLGLLTFINWSHYHYHNKPFLAIFAQLAMSLVFELQLNKPVPKDMEPLPCVRETRWKSPTPRTMEERRAVLGCFLVTSIISSFIQKIDALRWTPHMDECLQMLDERKECLNDEILVQQVRLQLIVEKMALSALHKATESTEHTREPPPLYLQNLQSQLQAIKIKLLAQPDTTEAVVLHLYSLELETALSSTFLHTNHLTFQQRKSRNAGLELVKSWFDVFFTISPAAYIGFSFSILSQLVATPLSIYTVPAHNLQRFELGREGCLEDGGYSPGLRSHYQQSGTSSGSCWIGQW
;
A
#
# COMPACT_ATOMS: atom_id res chain seq x y z
N MET A 1 -8.03 21.57 13.99
CA MET A 1 -8.15 20.09 14.09
C MET A 1 -6.75 19.49 14.15
N ALA A 2 -6.56 18.27 14.68
CA ALA A 2 -5.23 17.64 14.77
C ALA A 2 -4.51 17.67 13.41
N VAL A 3 -5.24 17.32 12.35
CA VAL A 3 -4.79 17.32 10.96
C VAL A 3 -4.51 18.72 10.39
N SER A 4 -5.15 19.78 10.86
CA SER A 4 -4.97 21.13 10.29
C SER A 4 -4.01 22.04 11.07
N SER A 5 -3.44 21.54 12.17
CA SER A 5 -2.51 22.32 13.00
C SER A 5 -1.15 22.44 12.29
N LYS A 6 -0.58 23.65 12.26
CA LYS A 6 0.78 23.90 11.73
C LYS A 6 1.88 23.67 12.77
N SER A 7 1.52 23.47 14.04
CA SER A 7 2.46 23.23 15.13
C SER A 7 2.54 21.73 15.45
N THR A 8 3.74 21.15 15.37
CA THR A 8 4.01 19.74 15.65
C THR A 8 3.65 19.36 17.09
N SER A 9 3.95 20.22 18.06
CA SER A 9 3.61 19.96 19.47
C SER A 9 2.09 19.91 19.69
N GLN A 10 1.36 20.81 19.01
CA GLN A 10 -0.10 20.81 19.06
C GLN A 10 -0.70 19.61 18.31
N GLN A 11 -0.10 19.20 17.18
CA GLN A 11 -0.50 17.99 16.47
C GLN A 11 -0.37 16.75 17.36
N GLU A 12 0.74 16.62 18.10
CA GLU A 12 0.95 15.49 19.01
C GLU A 12 -0.10 15.44 20.14
N VAL A 13 -0.33 16.57 20.81
CA VAL A 13 -1.33 16.66 21.89
C VAL A 13 -2.73 16.31 21.37
N LEU A 14 -3.11 16.85 20.21
CA LEU A 14 -4.41 16.57 19.61
C LEU A 14 -4.51 15.13 19.10
N GLY A 15 -3.42 14.57 18.56
CA GLY A 15 -3.36 13.16 18.15
C GLY A 15 -3.56 12.22 19.34
N ASN A 16 -2.93 12.51 20.48
CA ASN A 16 -3.15 11.78 21.74
C ASN A 16 -4.61 11.82 22.17
N LYS A 17 -5.24 13.00 22.09
CA LYS A 17 -6.66 13.17 22.40
C LYS A 17 -7.55 12.35 21.46
N VAL A 18 -7.28 12.34 20.15
CA VAL A 18 -8.02 11.52 19.18
C VAL A 18 -7.92 10.03 19.52
N ARG A 19 -6.73 9.54 19.88
CA ARG A 19 -6.54 8.13 20.29
C ARG A 19 -7.32 7.79 21.56
N GLN A 20 -7.35 8.68 22.55
CA GLN A 20 -8.14 8.51 23.77
C GLN A 20 -9.63 8.49 23.47
N THR A 21 -10.12 9.41 22.62
CA THR A 21 -11.53 9.45 22.21
C THR A 21 -11.92 8.17 21.47
N ILE A 22 -11.13 7.71 20.50
CA ILE A 22 -11.40 6.46 19.78
C ILE A 22 -11.46 5.27 20.74
N ALA A 23 -10.51 5.17 21.68
CA ALA A 23 -10.52 4.10 22.67
C ALA A 23 -11.76 4.16 23.59
N GLN A 24 -12.13 5.36 24.04
CA GLN A 24 -13.29 5.54 24.90
C GLN A 24 -14.61 5.20 24.19
N GLU A 25 -14.84 5.80 23.02
CA GLU A 25 -16.09 5.65 22.27
C GLU A 25 -16.25 4.22 21.73
N MET A 26 -15.22 3.68 21.07
CA MET A 26 -15.34 2.37 20.40
C MET A 26 -15.15 1.19 21.35
N VAL A 27 -14.26 1.28 22.34
CA VAL A 27 -13.91 0.11 23.18
C VAL A 27 -14.67 0.13 24.50
N VAL A 28 -14.77 1.29 25.16
CA VAL A 28 -15.44 1.38 26.47
C VAL A 28 -16.95 1.52 26.30
N GLN A 29 -17.39 2.41 25.42
CA GLN A 29 -18.81 2.70 25.21
C GLN A 29 -19.43 1.85 24.09
N SER A 30 -18.62 1.17 23.28
CA SER A 30 -19.08 0.34 22.14
C SER A 30 -19.94 1.12 21.12
N GLU A 31 -19.66 2.41 20.98
CA GLU A 31 -20.34 3.29 20.03
C GLU A 31 -19.96 2.95 18.59
N LYS A 32 -20.97 2.97 17.71
CA LYS A 32 -20.86 2.55 16.31
C LYS A 32 -21.65 3.52 15.43
N ASN A 33 -20.95 4.40 14.76
CA ASN A 33 -21.55 5.36 13.84
C ASN A 33 -20.59 5.71 12.70
N ILE A 34 -21.13 6.33 11.65
CA ILE A 34 -20.37 6.70 10.45
C ILE A 34 -19.31 7.76 10.75
N ASP A 35 -19.58 8.68 11.68
CA ASP A 35 -18.66 9.75 12.06
C ASP A 35 -17.37 9.20 12.68
N LEU A 36 -17.48 8.16 13.51
CA LEU A 36 -16.34 7.44 14.07
C LEU A 36 -15.49 6.80 12.97
N LEU A 37 -16.13 6.17 11.97
CA LEU A 37 -15.41 5.57 10.85
C LEU A 37 -14.69 6.63 10.02
N LEU A 38 -15.36 7.72 9.66
CA LEU A 38 -14.78 8.81 8.88
C LEU A 38 -13.65 9.52 9.63
N GLY A 39 -13.84 9.77 10.94
CA GLY A 39 -12.80 10.33 11.81
C GLY A 39 -11.59 9.42 11.91
N LEU A 40 -11.80 8.12 12.04
CA LEU A 40 -10.75 7.11 12.11
C LEU A 40 -9.95 7.01 10.80
N LEU A 41 -10.65 6.93 9.65
CA LEU A 41 -10.02 6.92 8.33
C LEU A 41 -9.21 8.20 8.08
N THR A 42 -9.76 9.35 8.46
CA THR A 42 -9.07 10.65 8.36
C THR A 42 -7.81 10.67 9.21
N PHE A 43 -7.89 10.17 10.46
CA PHE A 43 -6.75 10.10 11.37
C PHE A 43 -5.65 9.16 10.86
N ILE A 44 -6.02 7.98 10.37
CA ILE A 44 -5.09 7.01 9.76
C ILE A 44 -4.37 7.65 8.56
N ASN A 45 -5.11 8.36 7.72
CA ASN A 45 -4.57 9.00 6.52
C ASN A 45 -3.56 10.13 6.84
N TRP A 46 -3.52 10.62 8.08
CA TRP A 46 -2.60 11.66 8.56
C TRP A 46 -1.60 11.14 9.61
N SER A 47 -1.42 9.83 9.66
CA SER A 47 -0.61 9.14 10.68
C SER A 47 0.88 9.51 10.70
N HIS A 48 1.42 10.08 9.62
CA HIS A 48 2.83 10.46 9.51
C HIS A 48 3.24 11.54 10.53
N TYR A 49 2.34 12.45 10.90
CA TYR A 49 2.56 13.43 11.98
C TYR A 49 2.67 12.77 13.37
N HIS A 50 2.36 11.47 13.47
CA HIS A 50 2.36 10.71 14.71
C HIS A 50 3.35 9.53 14.68
N TYR A 51 4.20 9.45 13.65
CA TYR A 51 5.13 8.34 13.44
C TYR A 51 6.21 8.21 14.54
N HIS A 52 6.49 9.29 15.27
CA HIS A 52 7.39 9.26 16.43
C HIS A 52 6.88 8.41 17.60
N ASN A 53 5.62 7.93 17.55
CA ASN A 53 5.01 7.08 18.56
C ASN A 53 4.87 5.62 18.10
N LYS A 54 4.76 4.71 19.10
CA LYS A 54 4.54 3.26 18.95
C LYS A 54 3.63 2.88 17.76
N PRO A 55 3.89 1.76 17.06
CA PRO A 55 3.11 1.35 15.91
C PRO A 55 1.63 1.17 16.28
N PHE A 56 0.76 2.03 15.76
CA PHE A 56 -0.69 2.01 16.02
C PHE A 56 -1.53 1.75 14.76
N LEU A 57 -0.97 1.95 13.58
CA LEU A 57 -1.68 1.84 12.30
C LEU A 57 -2.43 0.53 12.11
N ALA A 58 -1.80 -0.59 12.46
CA ALA A 58 -2.43 -1.91 12.36
C ALA A 58 -3.70 -2.02 13.22
N ILE A 59 -3.63 -1.54 14.47
CA ILE A 59 -4.77 -1.55 15.40
C ILE A 59 -5.88 -0.66 14.85
N PHE A 60 -5.56 0.54 14.38
CA PHE A 60 -6.54 1.50 13.90
C PHE A 60 -7.21 1.03 12.61
N ALA A 61 -6.46 0.38 11.72
CA ALA A 61 -7.01 -0.29 10.53
C ALA A 61 -8.01 -1.39 10.92
N GLN A 62 -7.69 -2.22 11.92
CA GLN A 62 -8.59 -3.26 12.42
C GLN A 62 -9.86 -2.67 13.06
N LEU A 63 -9.74 -1.57 13.80
CA LEU A 63 -10.88 -0.85 14.35
C LEU A 63 -11.78 -0.29 13.23
N ALA A 64 -11.20 0.27 12.16
CA ALA A 64 -11.96 0.77 11.01
C ALA A 64 -12.72 -0.37 10.31
N MET A 65 -12.07 -1.52 10.12
CA MET A 65 -12.73 -2.71 9.60
C MET A 65 -13.86 -3.19 10.51
N SER A 66 -13.67 -3.19 11.83
CA SER A 66 -14.75 -3.57 12.76
C SER A 66 -15.96 -2.65 12.63
N LEU A 67 -15.78 -1.33 12.46
CA LEU A 67 -16.89 -0.41 12.24
C LEU A 67 -17.63 -0.69 10.93
N VAL A 68 -16.90 -1.01 9.86
CA VAL A 68 -17.51 -1.41 8.57
C VAL A 68 -18.41 -2.63 8.74
N PHE A 69 -17.97 -3.63 9.51
CA PHE A 69 -18.76 -4.84 9.76
C PHE A 69 -19.96 -4.60 10.68
N GLU A 70 -19.76 -3.87 11.77
CA GLU A 70 -20.81 -3.53 12.74
C GLU A 70 -21.91 -2.66 12.12
N LEU A 71 -21.54 -1.70 11.28
CA LEU A 71 -22.46 -0.87 10.49
C LEU A 71 -22.99 -1.62 9.24
N GLN A 72 -22.53 -2.83 8.99
CA GLN A 72 -22.87 -3.67 7.83
C GLN A 72 -22.67 -2.96 6.49
N LEU A 73 -21.68 -2.08 6.40
CA LEU A 73 -21.43 -1.27 5.21
C LEU A 73 -20.96 -2.12 4.02
N ASN A 74 -20.39 -3.29 4.29
CA ASN A 74 -19.90 -4.23 3.29
C ASN A 74 -21.00 -5.17 2.73
N LYS A 75 -22.25 -5.05 3.19
CA LYS A 75 -23.40 -5.88 2.78
C LYS A 75 -24.52 -5.01 2.22
N PRO A 76 -25.34 -5.55 1.29
CA PRO A 76 -26.51 -4.83 0.79
C PRO A 76 -27.52 -4.61 1.92
N VAL A 77 -28.28 -3.52 1.84
CA VAL A 77 -29.35 -3.24 2.80
C VAL A 77 -30.41 -4.35 2.70
N PRO A 78 -30.71 -5.08 3.80
CA PRO A 78 -31.72 -6.14 3.79
C PRO A 78 -33.08 -5.58 3.37
N LYS A 79 -33.71 -6.18 2.35
CA LYS A 79 -35.04 -5.75 1.87
C LYS A 79 -36.16 -6.26 2.76
N ASP A 80 -35.98 -7.45 3.35
CA ASP A 80 -36.95 -8.12 4.23
C ASP A 80 -36.17 -8.71 5.41
N MET A 81 -36.34 -8.14 6.61
CA MET A 81 -35.83 -8.75 7.84
C MET A 81 -37.01 -9.17 8.70
N GLU A 82 -37.29 -10.47 8.75
CA GLU A 82 -38.05 -11.05 9.84
C GLU A 82 -37.21 -10.97 11.12
N PRO A 83 -37.75 -10.47 12.25
CA PRO A 83 -36.99 -10.29 13.47
C PRO A 83 -36.58 -11.65 14.06
N LEU A 84 -35.28 -11.89 14.15
CA LEU A 84 -34.74 -12.99 14.95
C LEU A 84 -35.10 -12.77 16.43
N PRO A 85 -35.71 -13.75 17.13
CA PRO A 85 -36.24 -13.56 18.47
C PRO A 85 -35.19 -13.30 19.57
N CYS A 86 -33.89 -13.41 19.27
CA CYS A 86 -32.81 -13.36 20.25
C CYS A 86 -32.05 -12.01 20.34
N VAL A 87 -32.34 -11.01 19.50
CA VAL A 87 -31.68 -9.69 19.56
C VAL A 87 -32.69 -8.63 19.95
N ARG A 88 -32.78 -8.34 21.25
CA ARG A 88 -33.86 -7.53 21.84
C ARG A 88 -33.68 -6.02 21.77
N GLU A 89 -32.59 -5.50 21.21
CA GLU A 89 -32.30 -4.06 21.28
C GLU A 89 -31.63 -3.52 20.02
N THR A 90 -32.36 -3.37 18.93
CA THR A 90 -32.07 -2.30 17.98
C THR A 90 -33.38 -1.76 17.45
N ARG A 91 -33.59 -0.44 17.57
CA ARG A 91 -34.63 0.27 16.83
C ARG A 91 -34.34 0.04 15.35
N TRP A 92 -34.99 -0.95 14.75
CA TRP A 92 -34.91 -1.24 13.33
C TRP A 92 -35.52 -0.05 12.59
N LYS A 93 -34.67 0.91 12.22
CA LYS A 93 -35.03 1.92 11.22
C LYS A 93 -35.35 1.16 9.93
N SER A 94 -36.39 1.59 9.23
CA SER A 94 -36.72 1.06 7.91
C SER A 94 -35.46 1.02 7.05
N PRO A 95 -35.30 0.02 6.15
CA PRO A 95 -34.12 -0.08 5.30
C PRO A 95 -33.98 1.19 4.46
N THR A 96 -33.11 2.11 4.90
CA THR A 96 -32.80 3.33 4.17
C THR A 96 -31.82 2.98 3.05
N PRO A 97 -32.01 3.55 1.84
CA PRO A 97 -31.05 3.34 0.76
C PRO A 97 -29.67 3.84 1.20
N ARG A 98 -28.63 3.11 0.80
CA ARG A 98 -27.25 3.43 1.18
C ARG A 98 -26.85 4.80 0.65
N THR A 99 -26.42 5.68 1.54
CA THR A 99 -26.00 7.04 1.22
C THR A 99 -24.68 7.04 0.46
N MET A 100 -24.38 8.13 -0.25
CA MET A 100 -23.11 8.27 -0.97
C MET A 100 -21.93 8.39 -0.01
N GLU A 101 -22.13 8.98 1.17
CA GLU A 101 -21.13 9.04 2.23
C GLU A 101 -20.73 7.64 2.73
N GLU A 102 -21.70 6.78 3.02
CA GLU A 102 -21.40 5.41 3.45
C GLU A 102 -20.69 4.58 2.36
N ARG A 103 -21.04 4.81 1.08
CA ARG A 103 -20.35 4.20 -0.07
C ARG A 103 -18.89 4.65 -0.15
N ARG A 104 -18.63 5.94 0.02
CA ARG A 104 -17.25 6.47 0.10
C ARG A 104 -16.50 5.88 1.28
N ALA A 105 -17.14 5.78 2.45
CA ALA A 105 -16.52 5.28 3.67
C ALA A 105 -16.06 3.82 3.53
N VAL A 106 -16.90 2.93 2.99
CA VAL A 106 -16.52 1.52 2.82
C VAL A 106 -15.41 1.34 1.77
N LEU A 107 -15.46 2.07 0.66
CA LEU A 107 -14.41 2.02 -0.38
C LEU A 107 -13.10 2.66 0.09
N GLY A 108 -13.17 3.76 0.83
CA GLY A 108 -12.02 4.39 1.46
C GLY A 108 -11.39 3.49 2.51
N CYS A 109 -12.21 2.81 3.32
CA CYS A 109 -11.72 1.83 4.29
C CYS A 109 -10.99 0.68 3.60
N PHE A 110 -11.55 0.15 2.51
CA PHE A 110 -10.87 -0.85 1.69
C PHE A 110 -9.49 -0.36 1.25
N LEU A 111 -9.44 0.75 0.50
CA LEU A 111 -8.19 1.29 -0.03
C LEU A 111 -7.13 1.52 1.06
N VAL A 112 -7.52 2.17 2.17
CA VAL A 112 -6.60 2.47 3.28
C VAL A 112 -6.08 1.18 3.94
N THR A 113 -6.95 0.21 4.20
CA THR A 113 -6.54 -1.06 4.82
C THR A 113 -5.65 -1.89 3.89
N SER A 114 -5.88 -1.86 2.57
CA SER A 114 -5.03 -2.48 1.56
C SER A 114 -3.62 -1.88 1.55
N ILE A 115 -3.53 -0.54 1.53
CA ILE A 115 -2.23 0.15 1.59
C ILE A 115 -1.49 -0.18 2.89
N ILE A 116 -2.18 -0.20 4.04
CA ILE A 116 -1.56 -0.53 5.33
C ILE A 116 -1.09 -1.98 5.39
N SER A 117 -1.89 -2.91 4.85
CA SER A 117 -1.55 -4.32 4.74
C SER A 117 -0.27 -4.49 3.91
N SER A 118 -0.21 -3.90 2.72
CA SER A 118 0.99 -3.90 1.85
C SER A 118 2.21 -3.25 2.52
N PHE A 119 2.02 -2.15 3.25
CA PHE A 119 3.14 -1.41 3.85
C PHE A 119 3.69 -2.08 5.12
N ILE A 120 2.83 -2.57 6.01
CA ILE A 120 3.24 -3.10 7.32
C ILE A 120 3.45 -4.62 7.27
N GLN A 121 2.77 -5.34 6.38
CA GLN A 121 2.85 -6.79 6.21
C GLN A 121 2.52 -7.58 7.50
N LYS A 122 1.59 -7.07 8.32
CA LYS A 122 1.19 -7.67 9.61
C LYS A 122 -0.31 -7.90 9.77
N ILE A 123 -1.12 -7.34 8.87
CA ILE A 123 -2.57 -7.45 8.91
C ILE A 123 -3.09 -7.75 7.51
N ASP A 124 -4.24 -8.41 7.43
CA ASP A 124 -4.99 -8.52 6.20
C ASP A 124 -5.81 -7.25 5.96
N ALA A 125 -6.00 -6.93 4.68
CA ALA A 125 -6.86 -5.84 4.25
C ALA A 125 -8.35 -6.20 4.36
N LEU A 126 -9.22 -5.19 4.30
CA LEU A 126 -10.66 -5.41 4.21
C LEU A 126 -10.97 -6.21 2.93
N ARG A 127 -11.65 -7.35 3.07
CA ARG A 127 -11.99 -8.18 1.93
C ARG A 127 -13.02 -7.49 1.03
N TRP A 128 -12.73 -7.40 -0.26
CA TRP A 128 -13.67 -6.94 -1.27
C TRP A 128 -14.95 -7.79 -1.32
N THR A 129 -16.11 -7.15 -1.45
CA THR A 129 -17.43 -7.81 -1.54
C THR A 129 -18.20 -7.39 -2.80
N PRO A 130 -19.14 -8.21 -3.30
CA PRO A 130 -19.99 -7.83 -4.44
C PRO A 130 -20.79 -6.54 -4.21
N HIS A 131 -21.17 -6.25 -2.97
CA HIS A 131 -21.85 -5.00 -2.65
C HIS A 131 -20.93 -3.77 -2.83
N MET A 132 -19.63 -3.94 -2.62
CA MET A 132 -18.67 -2.86 -2.87
C MET A 132 -18.51 -2.58 -4.37
N ASP A 133 -18.71 -3.57 -5.25
CA ASP A 133 -18.80 -3.33 -6.71
C ASP A 133 -19.98 -2.41 -7.03
N GLU A 134 -21.15 -2.66 -6.44
CA GLU A 134 -22.32 -1.77 -6.58
C GLU A 134 -22.02 -0.36 -6.04
N CYS A 135 -21.31 -0.26 -4.91
CA CYS A 135 -20.90 1.03 -4.34
C CYS A 135 -19.96 1.80 -5.26
N LEU A 136 -18.98 1.11 -5.84
CA LEU A 136 -18.02 1.68 -6.77
C LEU A 136 -18.69 2.13 -8.06
N GLN A 137 -19.60 1.32 -8.61
CA GLN A 137 -20.39 1.68 -9.79
C GLN A 137 -21.25 2.93 -9.55
N MET A 138 -21.98 2.96 -8.43
CA MET A 138 -22.80 4.11 -8.07
C MET A 138 -22.00 5.41 -7.90
N LEU A 139 -20.78 5.31 -7.35
CA LEU A 139 -19.87 6.45 -7.24
C LEU A 139 -19.37 6.94 -8.60
N ASP A 140 -19.02 6.01 -9.51
CA ASP A 140 -18.59 6.36 -10.86
C ASP A 140 -19.76 6.91 -11.73
N GLU A 141 -21.00 6.50 -11.48
CA GLU A 141 -22.13 7.02 -12.27
C GLU A 141 -22.59 8.39 -11.80
N ARG A 142 -22.64 8.63 -10.48
CA ARG A 142 -23.26 9.84 -9.91
C ARG A 142 -22.30 10.99 -9.65
N LYS A 143 -21.03 10.70 -9.28
CA LYS A 143 -19.94 11.67 -8.96
C LYS A 143 -20.45 12.98 -8.34
N GLU A 144 -20.66 13.01 -7.02
CA GLU A 144 -21.11 14.26 -6.36
C GLU A 144 -19.95 15.24 -6.15
N CYS A 145 -18.71 14.77 -6.15
CA CYS A 145 -17.52 15.62 -6.01
C CYS A 145 -16.33 15.11 -6.83
N LEU A 146 -15.33 15.97 -7.08
CA LEU A 146 -14.11 15.63 -7.83
C LEU A 146 -13.33 14.46 -7.20
N ASN A 147 -13.35 14.36 -5.86
CA ASN A 147 -12.67 13.29 -5.14
C ASN A 147 -13.29 11.90 -5.36
N ASP A 148 -14.55 11.84 -5.82
CA ASP A 148 -15.19 10.56 -6.14
C ASP A 148 -14.46 9.88 -7.30
N GLU A 149 -14.08 10.65 -8.33
CA GLU A 149 -13.31 10.13 -9.46
C GLU A 149 -11.97 9.55 -8.99
N ILE A 150 -11.24 10.32 -8.18
CA ILE A 150 -9.92 9.92 -7.65
C ILE A 150 -10.05 8.62 -6.87
N LEU A 151 -11.03 8.53 -5.95
CA LEU A 151 -11.28 7.33 -5.16
C LEU A 151 -11.62 6.13 -6.05
N VAL A 152 -12.50 6.32 -7.04
CA VAL A 152 -12.89 5.25 -7.97
C VAL A 152 -11.67 4.72 -8.73
N GLN A 153 -10.81 5.60 -9.26
CA GLN A 153 -9.61 5.19 -9.98
C GLN A 153 -8.62 4.44 -9.06
N GLN A 154 -8.37 4.96 -7.86
CA GLN A 154 -7.46 4.31 -6.90
C GLN A 154 -7.98 2.92 -6.48
N VAL A 155 -9.28 2.79 -6.18
CA VAL A 155 -9.88 1.49 -5.82
C VAL A 155 -9.80 0.49 -6.98
N ARG A 156 -10.08 0.92 -8.22
CA ARG A 156 -9.95 0.07 -9.42
C ARG A 156 -8.53 -0.47 -9.59
N LEU A 157 -7.53 0.39 -9.43
CA LEU A 157 -6.13 -0.01 -9.49
C LEU A 157 -5.78 -1.01 -8.38
N GLN A 158 -6.16 -0.70 -7.14
CA GLN A 158 -5.91 -1.57 -5.98
C GLN A 158 -6.52 -2.97 -6.18
N LEU A 159 -7.76 -3.06 -6.70
CA LEU A 159 -8.44 -4.34 -6.94
C LEU A 159 -7.73 -5.22 -7.96
N ILE A 160 -7.18 -4.63 -9.02
CA ILE A 160 -6.45 -5.40 -10.04
C ILE A 160 -5.18 -5.99 -9.42
N VAL A 161 -4.46 -5.21 -8.62
CA VAL A 161 -3.26 -5.70 -7.92
C VAL A 161 -3.56 -6.76 -6.89
N GLU A 162 -4.61 -6.61 -6.07
CA GLU A 162 -5.01 -7.64 -5.11
C GLU A 162 -5.40 -8.96 -5.79
N LYS A 163 -6.14 -8.91 -6.91
CA LYS A 163 -6.48 -10.11 -7.69
C LYS A 163 -5.23 -10.82 -8.21
N MET A 164 -4.23 -10.07 -8.64
CA MET A 164 -2.93 -10.63 -9.07
C MET A 164 -2.16 -11.23 -7.89
N ALA A 165 -2.12 -10.55 -6.75
CA ALA A 165 -1.43 -11.02 -5.54
C ALA A 165 -2.05 -12.33 -5.00
N LEU A 166 -3.39 -12.40 -4.91
CA LEU A 166 -4.11 -13.62 -4.51
C LEU A 166 -3.83 -14.79 -5.45
N SER A 167 -3.82 -14.53 -6.76
CA SER A 167 -3.49 -15.54 -7.77
C SER A 167 -2.05 -16.04 -7.64
N ALA A 168 -1.12 -15.16 -7.25
CA ALA A 168 0.29 -15.51 -7.04
C ALA A 168 0.50 -16.32 -5.74
N LEU A 169 -0.21 -15.98 -4.66
CA LEU A 169 -0.17 -16.72 -3.40
C LEU A 169 -0.74 -18.14 -3.54
N HIS A 170 -1.81 -18.29 -4.32
CA HIS A 170 -2.40 -19.60 -4.61
C HIS A 170 -1.39 -20.53 -5.29
N LYS A 171 -0.64 -20.02 -6.29
CA LYS A 171 0.47 -20.75 -6.94
C LYS A 171 1.56 -21.19 -5.96
N ALA A 172 1.87 -20.37 -4.95
CA ALA A 172 2.90 -20.69 -3.97
C ALA A 172 2.44 -21.77 -2.96
N THR A 173 1.13 -21.86 -2.70
CA THR A 173 0.54 -22.80 -1.73
C THR A 173 0.20 -24.15 -2.36
N GLU A 174 -0.17 -24.16 -3.65
CA GLU A 174 -0.54 -25.36 -4.41
C GLU A 174 0.62 -26.28 -4.81
N SER A 175 1.86 -26.01 -4.36
CA SER A 175 2.97 -26.94 -4.53
C SER A 175 2.80 -28.28 -3.79
N THR A 176 1.63 -28.54 -3.18
CA THR A 176 1.39 -29.73 -2.36
C THR A 176 0.07 -30.49 -2.58
N GLU A 177 -1.02 -29.91 -3.13
CA GLU A 177 -2.28 -30.66 -3.32
C GLU A 177 -3.12 -30.21 -4.54
N HIS A 178 -3.86 -31.17 -5.13
CA HIS A 178 -4.52 -31.14 -6.44
C HIS A 178 -5.76 -30.21 -6.54
N THR A 179 -5.57 -28.89 -6.49
CA THR A 179 -6.64 -27.93 -6.81
C THR A 179 -6.32 -27.16 -8.11
N ARG A 180 -7.40 -26.76 -8.80
CA ARG A 180 -7.43 -26.33 -10.20
C ARG A 180 -6.76 -24.96 -10.36
N GLU A 181 -5.55 -24.96 -10.89
CA GLU A 181 -4.75 -23.78 -11.23
C GLU A 181 -5.59 -22.66 -11.92
N PRO A 182 -5.45 -21.38 -11.53
CA PRO A 182 -5.92 -20.27 -12.34
C PRO A 182 -5.12 -20.25 -13.65
N PRO A 183 -5.77 -20.22 -14.83
CA PRO A 183 -5.08 -20.30 -16.10
C PRO A 183 -4.03 -19.18 -16.24
N PRO A 184 -2.83 -19.43 -16.78
CA PRO A 184 -1.82 -18.38 -17.04
C PRO A 184 -2.37 -17.20 -17.86
N LEU A 185 -3.42 -17.45 -18.66
CA LEU A 185 -4.19 -16.44 -19.39
C LEU A 185 -4.91 -15.42 -18.48
N TYR A 186 -5.31 -15.80 -17.26
CA TYR A 186 -5.99 -14.92 -16.32
C TYR A 186 -5.06 -13.82 -15.80
N LEU A 187 -3.83 -14.17 -15.41
CA LEU A 187 -2.82 -13.19 -14.98
C LEU A 187 -2.39 -12.27 -16.12
N GLN A 188 -2.24 -12.80 -17.34
CA GLN A 188 -1.95 -11.99 -18.52
C GLN A 188 -3.08 -11.01 -18.83
N ASN A 189 -4.35 -11.41 -18.61
CA ASN A 189 -5.50 -10.52 -18.75
C ASN A 189 -5.50 -9.42 -17.68
N LEU A 190 -5.20 -9.74 -16.41
CA LEU A 190 -5.09 -8.71 -15.37
C LEU A 190 -3.95 -7.72 -15.64
N GLN A 191 -2.80 -8.22 -16.13
CA GLN A 191 -1.69 -7.37 -16.55
C GLN A 191 -2.06 -6.48 -17.74
N SER A 192 -2.77 -7.00 -18.75
CA SER A 192 -3.21 -6.20 -19.90
C SER A 192 -4.27 -5.16 -19.50
N GLN A 193 -5.16 -5.49 -18.57
CA GLN A 193 -6.11 -4.54 -17.98
C GLN A 193 -5.38 -3.40 -17.26
N LEU A 194 -4.37 -3.71 -16.43
CA LEU A 194 -3.56 -2.69 -15.75
C LEU A 194 -2.86 -1.77 -16.75
N GLN A 195 -2.25 -2.33 -17.80
CA GLN A 195 -1.60 -1.53 -18.85
C GLN A 195 -2.60 -0.67 -19.64
N ALA A 196 -3.79 -1.19 -19.94
CA ALA A 196 -4.84 -0.42 -20.62
C ALA A 196 -5.31 0.77 -19.76
N ILE A 197 -5.49 0.55 -18.45
CA ILE A 197 -5.85 1.62 -17.50
C ILE A 197 -4.72 2.65 -17.41
N LYS A 198 -3.47 2.21 -17.30
CA LYS A 198 -2.29 3.10 -17.29
C LYS A 198 -2.24 3.99 -18.52
N ILE A 199 -2.37 3.43 -19.72
CA ILE A 199 -2.36 4.21 -20.97
C ILE A 199 -3.49 5.24 -20.96
N LYS A 200 -4.70 4.84 -20.56
CA LYS A 200 -5.86 5.73 -20.49
C LYS A 200 -5.65 6.86 -19.48
N LEU A 201 -5.14 6.57 -18.29
CA LEU A 201 -4.91 7.55 -17.23
C LEU A 201 -3.80 8.53 -17.59
N LEU A 202 -2.70 8.05 -18.15
CA LEU A 202 -1.57 8.92 -18.56
C LEU A 202 -1.89 9.78 -19.79
N ALA A 203 -2.88 9.39 -20.61
CA ALA A 203 -3.34 10.18 -21.74
C ALA A 203 -4.29 11.33 -21.33
N GLN A 204 -4.85 11.28 -20.12
CA GLN A 204 -5.77 12.30 -19.63
C GLN A 204 -4.96 13.47 -19.00
N PRO A 205 -5.14 14.71 -19.50
CA PRO A 205 -4.35 15.86 -19.03
C PRO A 205 -4.69 16.30 -17.60
N ASP A 206 -5.91 15.99 -17.12
CA ASP A 206 -6.41 16.40 -15.81
C ASP A 206 -6.25 15.31 -14.73
N THR A 207 -5.49 14.26 -15.00
CA THR A 207 -5.29 13.17 -14.03
C THR A 207 -4.53 13.66 -12.81
N THR A 208 -5.14 13.54 -11.63
CA THR A 208 -4.51 13.92 -10.37
C THR A 208 -3.23 13.11 -10.12
N GLU A 209 -2.16 13.79 -9.72
CA GLU A 209 -0.84 13.19 -9.49
C GLU A 209 -0.89 12.06 -8.46
N ALA A 210 -1.78 12.16 -7.46
CA ALA A 210 -2.01 11.12 -6.46
C ALA A 210 -2.46 9.78 -7.08
N VAL A 211 -3.21 9.79 -8.19
CA VAL A 211 -3.62 8.57 -8.91
C VAL A 211 -2.42 7.99 -9.65
N VAL A 212 -1.60 8.84 -10.27
CA VAL A 212 -0.41 8.43 -11.03
C VAL A 212 0.66 7.85 -10.10
N LEU A 213 0.91 8.47 -8.96
CA LEU A 213 1.82 7.95 -7.93
C LEU A 213 1.34 6.58 -7.41
N HIS A 214 0.04 6.45 -7.13
CA HIS A 214 -0.53 5.19 -6.70
C HIS A 214 -0.40 4.08 -7.76
N LEU A 215 -0.63 4.41 -9.03
CA LEU A 215 -0.42 3.49 -10.16
C LEU A 215 1.03 2.97 -10.22
N TYR A 216 2.03 3.86 -10.17
CA TYR A 216 3.43 3.44 -10.24
C TYR A 216 3.85 2.62 -9.01
N SER A 217 3.35 2.95 -7.81
CA SER A 217 3.60 2.14 -6.62
C SER A 217 3.02 0.74 -6.74
N LEU A 218 1.79 0.62 -7.23
CA LEU A 218 1.12 -0.65 -7.43
C LEU A 218 1.82 -1.51 -8.50
N GLU A 219 2.25 -0.91 -9.61
CA GLU A 219 3.06 -1.62 -10.61
C GLU A 219 4.37 -2.13 -10.02
N LEU A 220 5.03 -1.32 -9.18
CA LEU A 220 6.26 -1.71 -8.50
C LEU A 220 6.03 -2.89 -7.55
N GLU A 221 4.98 -2.88 -6.73
CA GLU A 221 4.60 -3.98 -5.84
C GLU A 221 4.40 -5.30 -6.62
N THR A 222 3.73 -5.24 -7.77
CA THR A 222 3.51 -6.43 -8.61
C THR A 222 4.80 -6.95 -9.23
N ALA A 223 5.69 -6.07 -9.70
CA ALA A 223 6.98 -6.43 -10.28
C ALA A 223 7.88 -7.11 -9.23
N LEU A 224 7.90 -6.60 -8.00
CA LEU A 224 8.67 -7.19 -6.90
C LEU A 224 8.11 -8.56 -6.49
N SER A 225 6.80 -8.66 -6.30
CA SER A 225 6.13 -9.92 -5.94
C SER A 225 6.42 -11.04 -6.94
N SER A 226 6.47 -10.72 -8.24
CA SER A 226 6.83 -11.68 -9.29
C SER A 226 8.30 -12.13 -9.25
N THR A 227 9.18 -11.31 -8.68
CA THR A 227 10.63 -11.57 -8.58
C THR A 227 10.95 -12.46 -7.37
N PHE A 228 10.22 -12.31 -6.25
CA PHE A 228 10.42 -13.13 -5.04
C PHE A 228 9.93 -14.58 -5.16
N LEU A 229 8.95 -14.86 -6.03
CA LEU A 229 8.41 -16.21 -6.21
C LEU A 229 9.28 -17.13 -7.10
N HIS A 230 10.30 -16.60 -7.77
CA HIS A 230 11.22 -17.38 -8.59
C HIS A 230 12.61 -17.46 -7.95
N THR A 231 12.83 -18.44 -7.09
CA THR A 231 14.14 -18.70 -6.46
C THR A 231 15.14 -19.40 -7.39
N ASN A 232 16.39 -18.92 -7.27
CA ASN A 232 17.69 -19.62 -7.43
C ASN A 232 18.44 -19.62 -8.77
N HIS A 233 17.97 -19.00 -9.85
CA HIS A 233 18.85 -18.69 -10.98
C HIS A 233 18.61 -17.28 -11.52
N LEU A 234 19.68 -16.50 -11.62
CA LEU A 234 19.73 -15.18 -12.27
C LEU A 234 19.40 -15.31 -13.76
N THR A 235 18.12 -15.51 -14.05
CA THR A 235 17.60 -15.61 -15.41
C THR A 235 17.54 -14.21 -16.02
N PHE A 236 17.69 -14.13 -17.35
CA PHE A 236 17.52 -12.89 -18.14
C PHE A 236 16.22 -12.15 -17.78
N GLN A 237 15.18 -12.89 -17.42
CA GLN A 237 13.87 -12.39 -17.00
C GLN A 237 13.90 -11.59 -15.70
N GLN A 238 14.72 -11.98 -14.70
CA GLN A 238 14.91 -11.21 -13.46
C GLN A 238 15.67 -9.91 -13.70
N ARG A 239 16.63 -9.89 -14.65
CA ARG A 239 17.32 -8.65 -15.03
C ARG A 239 16.38 -7.67 -15.71
N LYS A 240 15.47 -8.19 -16.56
CA LYS A 240 14.43 -7.39 -17.22
C LYS A 240 13.40 -6.85 -16.21
N SER A 241 12.95 -7.65 -15.24
CA SER A 241 12.03 -7.19 -14.18
C SER A 241 12.69 -6.15 -13.28
N ARG A 242 13.98 -6.32 -12.94
CA ARG A 242 14.75 -5.35 -12.17
C ARG A 242 14.88 -4.00 -12.88
N ASN A 243 15.25 -4.01 -14.16
CA ASN A 243 15.36 -2.77 -14.93
C ASN A 243 13.98 -2.08 -15.06
N ALA A 244 12.92 -2.86 -15.25
CA ALA A 244 11.55 -2.31 -15.22
C ALA A 244 11.20 -1.70 -13.87
N GLY A 245 11.57 -2.34 -12.75
CA GLY A 245 11.38 -1.80 -11.40
C GLY A 245 12.11 -0.47 -11.17
N LEU A 246 13.36 -0.35 -11.65
CA LEU A 246 14.11 0.92 -11.56
C LEU A 246 13.45 2.04 -12.39
N GLU A 247 12.95 1.74 -13.59
CA GLU A 247 12.20 2.70 -14.39
C GLU A 247 10.88 3.12 -13.73
N LEU A 248 10.21 2.21 -13.00
CA LEU A 248 9.02 2.53 -12.22
C LEU A 248 9.34 3.44 -11.04
N VAL A 249 10.41 3.17 -10.30
CA VAL A 249 10.84 4.03 -9.19
C VAL A 249 11.21 5.41 -9.72
N LYS A 250 11.96 5.47 -10.82
CA LYS A 250 12.30 6.74 -11.49
C LYS A 250 11.03 7.50 -11.90
N SER A 251 10.10 6.83 -12.59
CA SER A 251 8.84 7.44 -13.04
C SER A 251 7.99 7.96 -11.86
N TRP A 252 7.99 7.23 -10.74
CA TRP A 252 7.31 7.68 -9.52
C TRP A 252 7.94 8.97 -8.98
N PHE A 253 9.27 9.04 -8.90
CA PHE A 253 9.97 10.25 -8.44
C PHE A 253 9.85 11.41 -9.43
N ASP A 254 9.87 11.15 -10.73
CA ASP A 254 9.68 12.17 -11.77
C ASP A 254 8.33 12.88 -11.56
N VAL A 255 7.26 12.13 -11.27
CA VAL A 255 5.93 12.70 -10.93
C VAL A 255 5.94 13.35 -9.55
N PHE A 256 6.56 12.74 -8.53
CA PHE A 256 6.58 13.30 -7.18
C PHE A 256 7.23 14.69 -7.15
N PHE A 257 8.30 14.89 -7.92
CA PHE A 257 9.01 16.16 -8.00
C PHE A 257 8.32 17.21 -8.88
N THR A 258 7.29 16.86 -9.67
CA THR A 258 6.45 17.89 -10.33
C THR A 258 5.49 18.58 -9.34
N ILE A 259 5.16 17.91 -8.24
CA ILE A 259 4.25 18.45 -7.22
C ILE A 259 4.96 19.55 -6.43
N SER A 260 4.32 20.70 -6.28
CA SER A 260 4.85 21.81 -5.51
C SER A 260 5.14 21.40 -4.06
N PRO A 261 6.31 21.76 -3.48
CA PRO A 261 6.64 21.45 -2.09
C PRO A 261 5.62 21.99 -1.08
N ALA A 262 4.91 23.07 -1.43
CA ALA A 262 3.85 23.61 -0.58
C ALA A 262 2.67 22.63 -0.40
N ALA A 263 2.44 21.74 -1.37
CA ALA A 263 1.40 20.73 -1.31
C ALA A 263 1.80 19.51 -0.45
N TYR A 264 3.08 19.34 -0.12
CA TYR A 264 3.57 18.17 0.64
C TYR A 264 2.97 18.08 2.04
N ILE A 265 2.60 19.23 2.63
CA ILE A 265 1.94 19.29 3.94
C ILE A 265 0.59 18.56 3.97
N GLY A 266 -0.06 18.43 2.81
CA GLY A 266 -1.36 17.76 2.65
C GLY A 266 -1.27 16.31 2.20
N PHE A 267 -0.07 15.74 2.09
CA PHE A 267 0.08 14.37 1.62
C PHE A 267 -0.55 13.36 2.57
N SER A 268 -1.27 12.43 1.97
CA SER A 268 -1.83 11.29 2.66
C SER A 268 -0.74 10.33 3.11
N PHE A 269 -1.06 9.51 4.11
CA PHE A 269 -0.26 8.36 4.51
C PHE A 269 0.06 7.47 3.30
N SER A 270 -0.86 7.34 2.34
CA SER A 270 -0.61 6.57 1.11
C SER A 270 0.61 7.06 0.34
N ILE A 271 0.70 8.35 0.01
CA ILE A 271 1.84 8.88 -0.74
C ILE A 271 3.14 8.73 0.05
N LEU A 272 3.08 8.91 1.37
CA LEU A 272 4.26 8.79 2.23
C LEU A 272 4.71 7.35 2.42
N SER A 273 3.78 6.40 2.56
CA SER A 273 4.12 4.98 2.59
C SER A 273 4.79 4.55 1.28
N GLN A 274 4.33 5.09 0.15
CA GLN A 274 4.96 4.86 -1.16
C GLN A 274 6.35 5.49 -1.22
N LEU A 275 6.53 6.72 -0.75
CA LEU A 275 7.83 7.41 -0.69
C LEU A 275 8.87 6.62 0.12
N VAL A 276 8.45 5.91 1.17
CA VAL A 276 9.33 5.05 1.97
C VAL A 276 9.55 3.68 1.30
N ALA A 277 8.51 3.10 0.69
CA ALA A 277 8.57 1.78 0.09
C ALA A 277 9.34 1.75 -1.24
N THR A 278 9.21 2.79 -2.08
CA THR A 278 9.81 2.81 -3.42
C THR A 278 11.35 2.79 -3.40
N PRO A 279 12.07 3.51 -2.52
CA PRO A 279 13.53 3.40 -2.43
C PRO A 279 13.96 2.08 -1.77
N LEU A 280 13.22 1.61 -0.77
CA LEU A 280 13.53 0.35 -0.09
C LEU A 280 13.49 -0.83 -1.06
N SER A 281 12.61 -0.77 -2.07
CA SER A 281 12.56 -1.75 -3.15
C SER A 281 13.85 -1.87 -3.96
N ILE A 282 14.66 -0.80 -4.05
CA ILE A 282 15.97 -0.81 -4.71
C ILE A 282 16.99 -1.57 -3.84
N TYR A 283 16.94 -1.37 -2.52
CA TYR A 283 17.89 -1.95 -1.58
C TYR A 283 17.60 -3.43 -1.22
N THR A 284 16.34 -3.85 -1.28
CA THR A 284 15.97 -5.27 -1.10
C THR A 284 16.34 -6.13 -2.30
N VAL A 285 16.76 -5.53 -3.42
CA VAL A 285 17.53 -6.21 -4.47
C VAL A 285 18.94 -6.45 -3.93
N PRO A 286 19.34 -7.69 -3.59
CA PRO A 286 20.55 -7.93 -2.84
C PRO A 286 21.76 -7.31 -3.55
N ALA A 287 22.50 -6.51 -2.77
CA ALA A 287 23.72 -5.79 -3.13
C ALA A 287 24.92 -6.69 -3.49
N HIS A 288 24.69 -7.90 -4.02
CA HIS A 288 25.75 -8.79 -4.48
C HIS A 288 26.34 -8.38 -5.86
N ASN A 289 25.88 -7.27 -6.44
CA ASN A 289 26.30 -6.87 -7.80
C ASN A 289 27.00 -5.52 -7.90
N LEU A 290 27.18 -4.76 -6.80
CA LEU A 290 27.94 -3.51 -6.89
C LEU A 290 29.45 -3.75 -7.09
N GLN A 291 30.00 -4.87 -6.60
CA GLN A 291 31.41 -5.23 -6.85
C GLN A 291 31.68 -5.80 -8.26
N ARG A 292 30.65 -6.25 -8.99
CA ARG A 292 30.84 -6.82 -10.34
C ARG A 292 30.82 -5.79 -11.47
N PHE A 293 30.36 -4.56 -11.20
CA PHE A 293 30.36 -3.50 -12.20
C PHE A 293 31.70 -2.75 -12.26
N GLU A 294 32.49 -2.76 -11.18
CA GLU A 294 33.85 -2.22 -11.18
C GLU A 294 34.86 -3.23 -11.78
N LEU A 295 34.67 -4.53 -11.57
CA LEU A 295 35.50 -5.59 -12.18
C LEU A 295 35.27 -5.79 -13.69
N GLY A 296 34.29 -5.11 -14.28
CA GLY A 296 34.05 -5.10 -15.73
C GLY A 296 34.80 -4.00 -16.48
N ARG A 297 35.56 -3.14 -15.77
CA ARG A 297 36.28 -2.01 -16.38
C ARG A 297 37.81 -2.15 -16.34
N GLU A 298 38.34 -3.20 -15.72
CA GLU A 298 39.79 -3.52 -15.71
C GLU A 298 40.18 -4.70 -16.63
N GLY A 299 39.26 -5.16 -17.49
CA GLY A 299 39.51 -6.23 -18.46
C GLY A 299 40.06 -5.73 -19.79
N CYS A 300 41.02 -4.80 -19.78
CA CYS A 300 41.80 -4.41 -20.96
C CYS A 300 43.14 -3.87 -20.47
N LEU A 301 44.08 -4.77 -20.13
CA LEU A 301 45.53 -4.61 -20.32
C LEU A 301 46.25 -5.85 -19.78
N GLU A 302 47.17 -6.35 -20.60
CA GLU A 302 48.30 -7.23 -20.28
C GLU A 302 48.08 -8.77 -20.30
N ASP A 303 48.23 -9.31 -21.50
CA ASP A 303 48.90 -10.60 -21.74
C ASP A 303 50.31 -10.57 -21.12
N GLY A 304 50.64 -11.57 -20.29
CA GLY A 304 52.04 -11.79 -19.89
C GLY A 304 52.26 -12.69 -18.68
N GLY A 305 52.49 -13.98 -18.92
CA GLY A 305 53.56 -14.76 -18.26
C GLY A 305 53.50 -15.03 -16.75
N TYR A 306 53.16 -16.27 -16.42
CA TYR A 306 53.41 -16.95 -15.15
C TYR A 306 54.86 -16.86 -14.64
N SER A 307 55.06 -16.64 -13.33
CA SER A 307 55.83 -17.55 -12.44
C SER A 307 55.70 -17.18 -10.94
N PRO A 308 55.70 -18.17 -10.00
CA PRO A 308 55.40 -17.97 -8.59
C PRO A 308 56.66 -17.86 -7.71
N GLY A 309 56.63 -17.05 -6.65
CA GLY A 309 57.74 -16.95 -5.71
C GLY A 309 57.40 -16.33 -4.35
N LEU A 310 57.51 -17.18 -3.32
CA LEU A 310 57.88 -16.92 -1.91
C LEU A 310 56.98 -16.12 -0.94
N ARG A 311 56.55 -16.85 0.10
CA ARG A 311 56.51 -16.55 1.55
C ARG A 311 56.82 -15.10 1.99
N SER A 312 55.97 -14.54 2.85
CA SER A 312 56.21 -14.52 4.31
C SER A 312 55.08 -13.85 5.11
N HIS A 313 54.87 -14.43 6.31
CA HIS A 313 54.25 -13.90 7.52
C HIS A 313 54.03 -12.38 7.62
N TYR A 314 52.87 -11.95 8.13
CA TYR A 314 52.79 -11.25 9.42
C TYR A 314 51.38 -11.33 10.04
N GLN A 315 51.38 -11.60 11.34
CA GLN A 315 50.26 -11.79 12.26
C GLN A 315 49.76 -10.44 12.81
N GLN A 316 48.46 -10.41 13.14
CA GLN A 316 47.84 -9.70 14.30
C GLN A 316 47.97 -8.17 14.31
N SER A 317 47.12 -7.36 14.95
CA SER A 317 45.87 -7.42 15.69
C SER A 317 45.53 -5.94 15.95
N GLY A 318 44.26 -5.56 16.09
CA GLY A 318 43.98 -4.14 16.34
C GLY A 318 42.51 -3.82 16.48
N THR A 319 42.04 -3.89 17.72
CA THR A 319 40.71 -3.58 18.21
C THR A 319 40.30 -2.11 18.10
N SER A 320 38.98 -1.92 18.01
CA SER A 320 38.16 -0.92 18.72
C SER A 320 37.65 0.32 17.97
N SER A 321 36.35 0.52 18.18
CA SER A 321 35.67 1.79 18.47
C SER A 321 35.55 2.83 17.35
N GLY A 322 34.31 3.10 16.95
CA GLY A 322 33.99 4.28 16.15
C GLY A 322 32.53 4.39 15.75
N SER A 323 31.61 4.42 16.71
CA SER A 323 30.27 4.96 16.50
C SER A 323 30.40 6.43 16.09
N CYS A 324 29.84 6.85 14.94
CA CYS A 324 29.26 8.18 14.83
C CYS A 324 28.48 8.48 13.53
N TRP A 325 27.45 9.31 13.73
CA TRP A 325 26.80 10.23 12.80
C TRP A 325 25.68 9.74 11.87
N ILE A 326 24.49 9.81 12.48
CA ILE A 326 23.23 10.32 11.91
C ILE A 326 23.48 11.67 11.20
N GLY A 327 22.96 11.82 9.99
CA GLY A 327 22.64 13.10 9.34
C GLY A 327 21.33 12.92 8.58
N GLN A 328 20.22 13.40 9.12
CA GLN A 328 19.54 14.62 8.64
C GLN A 328 19.21 14.55 7.15
N TRP A 329 18.00 14.07 6.83
CA TRP A 329 17.04 14.69 5.91
C TRP A 329 15.63 14.27 6.36
#